data_AF-A0A365TPL8-F1
#
_entry.id   AF-A0A365TPL8-F1
#
_cell.length_a   1.000
_cell.length_b   1.000
_cell.length_c   1.000
_cell.angle_alpha   90.00
_cell.angle_beta   90.00
_cell.angle_gamma   90.00
#
_symmetry.space_group_name_H-M   'P 1'
#
loop_
_entity.id
_entity.type
_entity.pdbx_description
1 polymer ?
#
loop_
_entity_poly.entity_id
_entity_poly.type
_entity_poly.pdbx_seq_one_letter_code
_entity_poly.pdbx_strand_id
1 'polypeptide(L)'
;MSHNEAKEHIPGRLNELFADPYRAFENDTDERQLHIRIMLHMLLARPMARGQMTLRVIHGWENGSCEPTDLQHIDYALNGVPDFKRAVQDFTHASKHNTPLPADNDALLGAPLADAIADAEAEGQSLATDIRQTPAHWPAFEGGLALYTLFKMYHRLVYGEDDTYRCSQCMTPLGLREIHEFHLEEGEFALLVPPAKYFMSEPSLLVLHESQLDPIEQLLEESLPLFDNF
;
A
#
# COMPACT_ATOMS: atom_id res chain seq x y z
N MET A 1 19.92 7.82 17.65
CA MET A 1 18.62 7.24 18.04
C MET A 1 18.56 5.88 17.37
N SER A 2 18.15 4.80 18.03
CA SER A 2 18.14 3.48 17.37
C SER A 2 17.11 3.51 16.25
N HIS A 3 17.57 3.26 15.02
CA HIS A 3 16.74 3.03 13.85
C HIS A 3 16.01 1.71 14.07
N ASN A 4 14.94 1.76 14.87
CA ASN A 4 14.15 0.60 15.21
C ASN A 4 13.38 0.18 13.97
N GLU A 5 13.52 -1.09 13.60
CA GLU A 5 12.67 -1.80 12.64
C GLU A 5 11.22 -1.30 12.69
N ALA A 6 10.59 -1.14 11.52
CA ALA A 6 9.16 -0.93 11.46
C ALA A 6 8.56 -2.10 12.20
N LYS A 7 7.94 -1.83 13.34
CA LYS A 7 7.42 -2.90 14.17
C LYS A 7 6.32 -3.56 13.33
N GLU A 8 6.62 -4.76 12.86
CA GLU A 8 5.63 -5.60 12.23
C GLU A 8 4.73 -6.15 13.35
N HIS A 9 3.45 -6.28 13.05
CA HIS A 9 2.43 -6.81 13.95
C HIS A 9 2.10 -5.89 15.14
N ILE A 10 2.18 -4.56 14.98
CA ILE A 10 1.65 -3.62 15.96
C ILE A 10 0.12 -3.61 15.87
N PRO A 11 -0.60 -3.42 16.99
CA PRO A 11 -2.02 -3.08 16.95
C PRO A 11 -2.29 -1.83 16.08
N GLY A 12 -3.07 -1.98 15.01
CA GLY A 12 -3.60 -0.89 14.20
C GLY A 12 -5.09 -0.65 14.45
N ARG A 13 -5.75 0.19 13.65
CA ARG A 13 -7.21 0.47 13.76
C ARG A 13 -8.07 -0.79 13.77
N LEU A 14 -7.66 -1.83 13.04
CA LEU A 14 -8.41 -3.08 13.01
C LEU A 14 -8.34 -3.85 14.32
N ASN A 15 -7.35 -3.61 15.18
CA ASN A 15 -7.29 -4.17 16.53
C ASN A 15 -8.28 -3.47 17.50
N GLU A 16 -8.82 -2.30 17.15
CA GLU A 16 -9.93 -1.70 17.89
C GLU A 16 -11.28 -2.32 17.51
N LEU A 17 -11.36 -2.98 16.34
CA LEU A 17 -12.58 -3.52 15.77
C LEU A 17 -12.70 -5.04 15.90
N PHE A 18 -11.58 -5.74 15.78
CA PHE A 18 -11.50 -7.19 15.84
C PHE A 18 -10.71 -7.64 17.06
N ALA A 19 -11.20 -8.67 17.74
CA ALA A 19 -10.49 -9.28 18.87
C ALA A 19 -9.16 -9.92 18.43
N ASP A 20 -9.13 -10.47 17.22
CA ASP A 20 -7.93 -11.01 16.59
C ASP A 20 -7.96 -10.73 15.08
N PRO A 21 -7.43 -9.59 14.62
CA PRO A 21 -7.47 -9.23 13.20
C PRO A 21 -6.60 -10.13 12.33
N TYR A 22 -5.59 -10.82 12.87
CA TYR A 22 -4.73 -11.71 12.10
C TYR A 22 -5.46 -13.00 11.71
N ARG A 23 -6.43 -13.41 12.54
CA ARG A 23 -7.32 -14.54 12.21
C ARG A 23 -8.58 -14.13 11.48
N ALA A 24 -9.03 -12.89 11.65
CA ALA A 24 -10.29 -12.41 11.07
C ALA A 24 -10.39 -12.58 9.54
N PHE A 25 -9.27 -12.69 8.83
CA PHE A 25 -9.21 -12.79 7.38
C PHE A 25 -8.78 -14.17 6.85
N GLU A 26 -8.52 -15.14 7.74
CA GLU A 26 -8.22 -16.55 7.36
C GLU A 26 -9.41 -17.19 6.65
N ASN A 27 -9.14 -18.01 5.62
CA ASN A 27 -10.17 -18.55 4.72
C ASN A 27 -11.21 -19.43 5.42
N ASP A 28 -10.86 -20.03 6.56
CA ASP A 28 -11.75 -20.87 7.39
C ASP A 28 -12.55 -20.08 8.44
N THR A 29 -12.42 -18.75 8.48
CA THR A 29 -13.20 -17.91 9.39
C THR A 29 -14.65 -17.73 8.92
N ASP A 30 -15.60 -18.19 9.74
CA ASP A 30 -17.05 -18.14 9.45
C ASP A 30 -17.56 -16.74 9.08
N GLU A 31 -16.99 -15.68 9.66
CA GLU A 31 -17.41 -14.28 9.47
C GLU A 31 -16.48 -13.47 8.55
N ARG A 32 -15.57 -14.13 7.81
CA ARG A 32 -14.56 -13.47 6.97
C ARG A 32 -15.13 -12.39 6.04
N GLN A 33 -16.24 -12.68 5.36
CA GLN A 33 -16.91 -11.72 4.46
C GLN A 33 -17.44 -10.49 5.20
N LEU A 34 -17.94 -10.66 6.43
CA LEU A 34 -18.35 -9.54 7.26
C LEU A 34 -17.14 -8.70 7.68
N HIS A 35 -16.04 -9.33 8.06
CA HIS A 35 -14.79 -8.64 8.42
C HIS A 35 -14.23 -7.81 7.26
N ILE A 36 -14.19 -8.38 6.05
CA ILE A 36 -13.77 -7.68 4.82
C ILE A 36 -14.64 -6.44 4.61
N ARG A 37 -15.97 -6.59 4.69
CA ARG A 37 -16.90 -5.46 4.52
C ARG A 37 -16.70 -4.38 5.58
N ILE A 38 -16.57 -4.75 6.85
CA ILE A 38 -16.31 -3.78 7.94
C ILE A 38 -14.99 -3.05 7.69
N MET A 39 -13.94 -3.77 7.30
CA MET A 39 -12.63 -3.19 6.99
C MET A 39 -12.72 -2.21 5.81
N LEU A 40 -13.34 -2.61 4.69
CA LEU A 40 -13.54 -1.76 3.52
C LEU A 40 -14.34 -0.50 3.86
N HIS A 41 -15.41 -0.65 4.64
CA HIS A 41 -16.18 0.51 5.09
C HIS A 41 -15.31 1.48 5.89
N MET A 42 -14.58 0.94 6.87
CA MET A 42 -13.86 1.73 7.86
C MET A 42 -12.63 2.39 7.28
N LEU A 43 -11.84 1.69 6.48
CA LEU A 43 -10.53 2.12 6.00
C LEU A 43 -10.55 2.67 4.57
N LEU A 44 -11.58 2.35 3.76
CA LEU A 44 -11.64 2.75 2.36
C LEU A 44 -12.86 3.63 2.02
N ALA A 45 -14.08 3.13 2.21
CA ALA A 45 -15.31 3.83 1.81
C ALA A 45 -15.46 5.19 2.50
N ARG A 46 -15.18 5.24 3.81
CA ARG A 46 -15.29 6.48 4.60
C ARG A 46 -14.28 7.55 4.17
N PRO A 47 -12.99 7.25 3.96
CA PRO A 47 -12.06 8.20 3.34
C PRO A 47 -12.43 8.63 1.91
N MET A 48 -12.92 7.69 1.07
CA MET A 48 -13.38 8.02 -0.29
C MET A 48 -14.51 9.06 -0.27
N ALA A 49 -15.52 8.85 0.58
CA ALA A 49 -16.65 9.79 0.72
C ALA A 49 -16.21 11.19 1.21
N ARG A 50 -15.04 11.32 1.83
CA ARG A 50 -14.45 12.59 2.26
C ARG A 50 -13.51 13.22 1.22
N GLY A 51 -13.29 12.58 0.08
CA GLY A 51 -12.28 13.00 -0.90
C GLY A 51 -10.86 12.90 -0.36
N GLN A 52 -10.62 11.99 0.59
CA GLN A 52 -9.34 11.79 1.28
C GLN A 52 -8.68 10.47 0.91
N MET A 53 -9.07 9.86 -0.22
CA MET A 53 -8.48 8.60 -0.68
C MET A 53 -7.83 8.79 -2.04
N THR A 54 -6.60 8.29 -2.15
CA THR A 54 -5.87 8.15 -3.41
C THR A 54 -5.71 6.66 -3.70
N LEU A 55 -5.96 6.25 -4.93
CA LEU A 55 -5.58 4.94 -5.46
C LEU A 55 -4.20 5.08 -6.11
N ARG A 56 -3.26 4.24 -5.71
CA ARG A 56 -1.96 4.05 -6.33
C ARG A 56 -1.91 2.69 -6.98
N VAL A 57 -1.74 2.67 -8.30
CA VAL A 57 -1.54 1.43 -9.06
C VAL A 57 -0.06 1.29 -9.36
N ILE A 58 0.56 0.19 -8.90
CA ILE A 58 1.98 -0.12 -9.14
C ILE A 58 2.15 -1.16 -10.24
N HIS A 59 3.25 -1.07 -10.99
CA HIS A 59 3.64 -2.04 -12.03
C HIS A 59 5.15 -1.94 -12.35
N GLY A 60 5.62 -2.72 -13.33
CA GLY A 60 6.99 -2.68 -13.85
C GLY A 60 7.96 -3.67 -13.20
N TRP A 61 7.68 -4.12 -11.98
CA TRP A 61 8.39 -5.26 -11.37
C TRP A 61 7.84 -6.59 -11.91
N GLU A 62 8.56 -7.18 -12.85
CA GLU A 62 8.20 -8.45 -13.47
C GLU A 62 9.33 -9.47 -13.33
N ASN A 63 8.97 -10.76 -13.36
CA ASN A 63 9.93 -11.87 -13.43
C ASN A 63 10.99 -11.90 -12.29
N GLY A 64 10.61 -11.42 -11.10
CA GLY A 64 11.51 -11.36 -9.93
C GLY A 64 12.42 -10.14 -9.89
N SER A 65 12.23 -9.14 -10.77
CA SER A 65 12.90 -7.84 -10.66
C SER A 65 12.44 -7.10 -9.40
N CYS A 66 13.38 -6.47 -8.70
CA CYS A 66 13.07 -5.60 -7.57
C CYS A 66 13.91 -4.33 -7.57
N GLU A 67 14.38 -3.91 -8.75
CA GLU A 67 15.18 -2.69 -8.89
C GLU A 67 14.32 -1.46 -8.57
N PRO A 68 14.69 -0.61 -7.59
CA PRO A 68 13.86 0.51 -7.15
C PRO A 68 13.48 1.53 -8.24
N THR A 69 14.26 1.59 -9.33
CA THR A 69 14.01 2.46 -10.49
C THR A 69 13.00 1.91 -11.47
N ASP A 70 12.76 0.60 -11.44
CA ASP A 70 11.88 -0.10 -12.38
C ASP A 70 10.43 -0.12 -11.87
N LEU A 71 10.22 0.14 -10.57
CA LEU A 71 8.89 0.25 -9.98
C LEU A 71 8.21 1.53 -10.44
N GLN A 72 7.23 1.37 -11.33
CA GLN A 72 6.40 2.44 -11.85
C GLN A 72 5.08 2.51 -11.09
N HIS A 73 4.43 3.66 -11.15
CA HIS A 73 3.14 3.87 -10.53
C HIS A 73 2.35 4.98 -11.20
N ILE A 74 1.06 5.04 -10.91
CA ILE A 74 0.21 6.21 -11.16
C ILE A 74 -0.76 6.39 -9.99
N ASP A 75 -1.02 7.65 -9.64
CA ASP A 75 -1.98 8.00 -8.59
C ASP A 75 -3.28 8.58 -9.16
N TYR A 76 -4.42 8.09 -8.66
CA TYR A 76 -5.77 8.54 -8.97
C TYR A 76 -6.46 9.05 -7.71
N ALA A 77 -7.13 10.21 -7.79
CA ALA A 77 -8.09 10.58 -6.77
C ALA A 77 -9.25 9.58 -6.77
N LEU A 78 -9.61 9.04 -5.60
CA LEU A 78 -10.60 7.98 -5.46
C LEU A 78 -11.75 8.44 -4.56
N ASN A 79 -12.86 8.88 -5.16
CA ASN A 79 -14.06 9.34 -4.43
C ASN A 79 -15.22 8.33 -4.48
N GLY A 80 -15.11 7.30 -5.33
CA GLY A 80 -16.17 6.32 -5.55
C GLY A 80 -15.73 5.19 -6.48
N VAL A 81 -16.60 4.20 -6.64
CA VAL A 81 -16.43 3.12 -7.64
C VAL A 81 -16.19 3.68 -9.05
N PRO A 82 -16.88 4.73 -9.54
CA PRO A 82 -16.62 5.26 -10.88
C PRO A 82 -15.18 5.72 -11.11
N ASP A 83 -14.53 6.28 -10.09
CA ASP A 83 -13.12 6.71 -10.16
C ASP A 83 -12.20 5.47 -10.24
N PHE A 84 -12.52 4.40 -9.51
CA PHE A 84 -11.79 3.14 -9.62
C PHE A 84 -11.91 2.53 -11.02
N LYS A 85 -13.13 2.49 -11.58
CA LYS A 85 -13.37 1.99 -12.95
C LYS A 85 -12.60 2.75 -14.01
N ARG A 86 -12.34 4.03 -13.79
CA ARG A 86 -11.50 4.82 -14.70
C ARG A 86 -10.07 4.29 -14.72
N ALA A 87 -9.48 3.97 -13.56
CA ALA A 87 -8.15 3.36 -13.51
C ALA A 87 -8.13 2.00 -14.24
N VAL A 88 -9.14 1.15 -14.02
CA VAL A 88 -9.30 -0.13 -14.74
C VAL A 88 -9.33 0.10 -16.26
N GLN A 89 -10.11 1.08 -16.71
CA GLN A 89 -10.24 1.41 -18.14
C GLN A 89 -8.92 1.89 -18.74
N ASP A 90 -8.16 2.72 -18.04
CA ASP A 90 -6.88 3.25 -18.51
C ASP A 90 -5.86 2.12 -18.73
N PHE A 91 -5.73 1.19 -17.76
CA PHE A 91 -4.85 0.02 -17.87
C PHE A 91 -5.33 -0.98 -18.92
N THR A 92 -6.64 -1.25 -18.97
CA THR A 92 -7.26 -2.12 -19.97
C THR A 92 -7.04 -1.57 -21.39
N HIS A 93 -7.19 -0.27 -21.57
CA HIS A 93 -6.94 0.40 -22.84
C HIS A 93 -5.45 0.26 -23.23
N ALA A 94 -4.54 0.54 -22.31
CA ALA A 94 -3.10 0.43 -22.57
C ALA A 94 -2.70 -0.98 -23.02
N SER A 95 -3.19 -2.00 -22.31
CA SER A 95 -2.97 -3.40 -22.66
C SER A 95 -3.57 -3.77 -24.02
N LYS A 96 -4.85 -3.44 -24.28
CA LYS A 96 -5.53 -3.75 -25.56
C LYS A 96 -4.89 -3.09 -26.77
N HIS A 97 -4.34 -1.89 -26.59
CA HIS A 97 -3.76 -1.10 -27.68
C HIS A 97 -2.24 -1.19 -27.76
N ASN A 98 -1.60 -2.01 -26.90
CA ASN A 98 -0.13 -2.12 -26.78
C ASN A 98 0.56 -0.75 -26.62
N THR A 99 -0.04 0.15 -25.85
CA THR A 99 0.61 1.40 -25.46
C THR A 99 1.27 1.23 -24.09
N PRO A 100 2.25 2.08 -23.72
CA PRO A 100 2.80 2.07 -22.37
C PRO A 100 1.71 2.13 -21.31
N LEU A 101 1.88 1.37 -20.23
CA LEU A 101 0.98 1.43 -19.07
C LEU A 101 0.99 2.85 -18.47
N PRO A 102 -0.12 3.31 -17.87
CA PRO A 102 -0.17 4.60 -17.20
C PRO A 102 0.91 4.69 -16.11
N ALA A 103 1.67 5.79 -16.12
CA ALA A 103 2.69 6.04 -15.13
C ALA A 103 2.87 7.55 -14.91
N ASP A 104 3.07 7.94 -13.66
CA ASP A 104 3.56 9.26 -13.26
C ASP A 104 5.09 9.32 -13.41
N ASN A 105 5.61 10.54 -13.46
CA ASN A 105 7.04 10.79 -13.74
C ASN A 105 7.93 10.70 -12.49
N ASP A 106 7.34 10.68 -11.29
CA ASP A 106 8.06 10.55 -10.03
C ASP A 106 8.30 9.08 -9.67
N ALA A 107 9.47 8.81 -9.09
CA ALA A 107 9.84 7.47 -8.67
C ALA A 107 9.36 7.17 -7.24
N LEU A 108 8.76 6.00 -7.03
CA LEU A 108 8.31 5.57 -5.70
C LEU A 108 9.45 5.29 -4.73
N LEU A 109 10.53 4.67 -5.22
CA LEU A 109 11.64 4.22 -4.40
C LEU A 109 12.99 4.74 -4.90
N GLY A 110 13.25 4.70 -6.23
CA GLY A 110 14.56 5.04 -6.78
C GLY A 110 15.09 6.43 -6.42
N ALA A 111 14.31 7.49 -6.70
CA ALA A 111 14.71 8.86 -6.35
C ALA A 111 14.71 9.10 -4.83
N PRO A 112 13.65 8.74 -4.07
CA PRO A 112 13.67 8.85 -2.61
C PRO A 112 14.85 8.14 -1.93
N LEU A 113 15.27 6.97 -2.44
CA LEU A 113 16.45 6.25 -1.95
C LEU A 113 17.74 6.99 -2.27
N ALA A 114 17.87 7.52 -3.48
CA ALA A 114 19.06 8.28 -3.86
C ALA A 114 19.22 9.53 -3.00
N ASP A 115 18.12 10.23 -2.72
CA ASP A 115 18.10 11.43 -1.87
C ASP A 115 18.47 11.07 -0.42
N ALA A 116 17.83 10.05 0.15
CA ALA A 116 18.11 9.65 1.53
C ALA A 116 19.55 9.14 1.75
N ILE A 117 20.14 8.47 0.74
CA ILE A 117 21.56 8.09 0.76
C ILE A 117 22.44 9.35 0.71
N ALA A 118 22.14 10.29 -0.17
CA ALA A 118 22.93 11.51 -0.33
C ALA A 118 22.91 12.37 0.95
N ASP A 119 21.75 12.47 1.60
CA ASP A 119 21.60 13.17 2.88
C ASP A 119 22.42 12.49 3.98
N ALA A 120 22.34 11.16 4.10
CA ALA A 120 23.13 10.41 5.08
C ALA A 120 24.65 10.53 4.85
N GLU A 121 25.10 10.51 3.59
CA GLU A 121 26.51 10.75 3.23
C GLU A 121 26.93 12.19 3.56
N ALA A 122 26.08 13.19 3.31
CA ALA A 122 26.34 14.59 3.62
C ALA A 122 26.44 14.85 5.14
N GLU A 123 25.72 14.07 5.94
CA GLU A 123 25.83 14.06 7.41
C GLU A 123 27.07 13.29 7.93
N GLY A 124 27.87 12.70 7.04
CA GLY A 124 29.09 11.98 7.38
C GLY A 124 28.85 10.56 7.86
N GLN A 125 27.67 9.98 7.59
CA GLN A 125 27.38 8.60 7.91
C GLN A 125 28.15 7.64 6.97
N SER A 126 28.79 6.62 7.55
CA SER A 126 29.44 5.57 6.76
C SER A 126 28.42 4.51 6.36
N LEU A 127 28.01 4.51 5.09
CA LEU A 127 27.10 3.52 4.53
C LEU A 127 27.84 2.31 3.94
N ALA A 128 27.15 1.18 3.83
CA ALA A 128 27.70 0.01 3.15
C ALA A 128 27.91 0.32 1.65
N THR A 129 28.96 -0.22 1.04
CA THR A 129 29.28 0.04 -0.37
C THR A 129 28.21 -0.47 -1.35
N ASP A 130 27.41 -1.45 -0.90
CA ASP A 130 26.30 -2.07 -1.65
C ASP A 130 24.93 -1.54 -1.20
N ILE A 131 24.88 -0.41 -0.49
CA ILE A 131 23.64 0.12 0.12
C ILE A 131 22.51 0.29 -0.90
N ARG A 132 22.83 0.60 -2.16
CA ARG A 132 21.83 0.77 -3.23
C ARG A 132 21.23 -0.56 -3.70
N GLN A 133 22.00 -1.63 -3.65
CA GLN A 133 21.64 -2.96 -4.15
C GLN A 133 21.08 -3.89 -3.08
N THR A 134 21.22 -3.52 -1.80
CA THR A 134 20.85 -4.39 -0.68
C THR A 134 19.78 -3.69 0.19
N PRO A 135 18.47 -3.83 -0.13
CA PRO A 135 17.38 -3.21 0.64
C PRO A 135 17.43 -3.49 2.14
N ALA A 136 17.90 -4.66 2.56
CA ALA A 136 18.07 -5.02 3.97
C ALA A 136 19.01 -4.08 4.75
N HIS A 137 19.90 -3.34 4.07
CA HIS A 137 20.78 -2.37 4.69
C HIS A 137 20.15 -0.98 4.85
N TRP A 138 19.03 -0.69 4.16
CA TRP A 138 18.42 0.65 4.19
C TRP A 138 18.00 1.14 5.57
N PRO A 139 17.52 0.30 6.52
CA PRO A 139 17.20 0.76 7.87
C PRO A 139 18.39 1.39 8.63
N ALA A 140 19.62 1.27 8.14
CA ALA A 140 20.81 1.81 8.80
C ALA A 140 20.90 3.34 8.78
N PHE A 141 20.14 4.06 7.95
CA PHE A 141 20.20 5.52 7.80
C PHE A 141 18.84 6.21 7.93
N GLU A 142 18.83 7.53 8.09
CA GLU A 142 17.59 8.31 8.23
C GLU A 142 16.71 8.20 6.96
N GLY A 143 15.40 8.02 7.13
CA GLY A 143 14.46 7.76 6.03
C GLY A 143 14.54 6.34 5.42
N GLY A 144 15.67 5.65 5.54
CA GLY A 144 15.89 4.34 4.93
C GLY A 144 14.99 3.23 5.48
N LEU A 145 14.56 3.30 6.74
CA LEU A 145 13.57 2.37 7.28
C LEU A 145 12.21 2.49 6.58
N ALA A 146 11.78 3.73 6.28
CA ALA A 146 10.51 3.96 5.59
C ALA A 146 10.54 3.39 4.18
N LEU A 147 11.65 3.63 3.48
CA LEU A 147 11.90 3.07 2.16
C LEU A 147 11.91 1.53 2.19
N TYR A 148 12.57 0.92 3.18
CA TYR A 148 12.59 -0.53 3.32
C TYR A 148 11.20 -1.11 3.58
N THR A 149 10.40 -0.44 4.42
CA THR A 149 9.03 -0.86 4.74
C THR A 149 8.14 -0.81 3.49
N LEU A 150 8.19 0.29 2.74
CA LEU A 150 7.45 0.45 1.50
C LEU A 150 7.92 -0.55 0.44
N PHE A 151 9.23 -0.78 0.32
CA PHE A 151 9.80 -1.80 -0.56
C PHE A 151 9.23 -3.19 -0.28
N LYS A 152 9.20 -3.63 0.99
CA LYS A 152 8.62 -4.94 1.36
C LYS A 152 7.13 -5.01 1.01
N MET A 153 6.37 -3.96 1.29
CA MET A 153 4.95 -3.89 0.96
C MET A 153 4.73 -4.01 -0.56
N TYR A 154 5.40 -3.19 -1.37
CA TYR A 154 5.29 -3.28 -2.83
C TYR A 154 5.73 -4.65 -3.35
N HIS A 155 6.81 -5.21 -2.81
CA HIS A 155 7.29 -6.54 -3.20
C HIS A 155 6.24 -7.63 -2.94
N ARG A 156 5.58 -7.60 -1.78
CA ARG A 156 4.51 -8.56 -1.45
C ARG A 156 3.26 -8.36 -2.29
N LEU A 157 2.90 -7.13 -2.63
CA LEU A 157 1.76 -6.87 -3.53
C LEU A 157 2.03 -7.33 -4.97
N VAL A 158 3.29 -7.41 -5.39
CA VAL A 158 3.69 -7.87 -6.74
C VAL A 158 3.86 -9.39 -6.77
N TYR A 159 4.47 -9.98 -5.73
CA TYR A 159 4.89 -11.38 -5.74
C TYR A 159 4.10 -12.30 -4.80
N GLY A 160 3.12 -11.76 -4.08
CA GLY A 160 2.34 -12.48 -3.08
C GLY A 160 3.05 -12.60 -1.72
N GLU A 161 2.29 -13.07 -0.75
CA GLU A 161 2.72 -13.40 0.62
C GLU A 161 1.79 -14.49 1.18
N ASP A 162 2.29 -15.29 2.12
CA ASP A 162 1.52 -16.39 2.72
C ASP A 162 0.58 -15.90 3.84
N ASP A 163 0.90 -14.77 4.49
CA ASP A 163 0.09 -14.16 5.54
C ASP A 163 -1.11 -13.40 4.96
N THR A 164 -2.33 -13.75 5.39
CA THR A 164 -3.57 -13.12 4.90
C THR A 164 -3.71 -11.64 5.26
N TYR A 165 -3.13 -11.23 6.39
CA TYR A 165 -3.18 -9.86 6.88
C TYR A 165 -1.93 -9.49 7.68
N ARG A 166 -1.39 -8.30 7.40
CA ARG A 166 -0.30 -7.70 8.17
C ARG A 166 -0.61 -6.25 8.49
N CYS A 167 -0.22 -5.83 9.70
CA CYS A 167 -0.22 -4.43 10.09
C CYS A 167 1.18 -3.98 10.49
N SER A 168 1.60 -2.83 9.97
CA SER A 168 2.82 -2.14 10.40
C SER A 168 2.56 -0.65 10.60
N GLN A 169 3.44 0.03 11.32
CA GLN A 169 3.42 1.49 11.42
C GLN A 169 4.76 2.06 10.99
N CYS A 170 4.72 3.10 10.17
CA CYS A 170 5.92 3.71 9.65
C CYS A 170 5.76 5.21 9.44
N MET A 171 6.84 5.96 9.66
CA MET A 171 6.91 7.39 9.33
C MET A 171 7.17 7.53 7.84
N THR A 172 6.21 8.09 7.11
CA THR A 172 6.30 8.35 5.66
C THR A 172 6.46 9.85 5.41
N PRO A 173 6.74 10.31 4.18
CA PRO A 173 6.67 11.73 3.83
C PRO A 173 5.31 12.38 4.12
N LEU A 174 4.23 11.58 4.15
CA LEU A 174 2.89 12.02 4.52
C LEU A 174 2.66 12.04 6.04
N GLY A 175 3.68 11.76 6.86
CA GLY A 175 3.58 11.58 8.31
C GLY A 175 3.49 10.12 8.73
N LEU A 176 3.21 9.89 10.02
CA LEU A 176 3.03 8.54 10.56
C LEU A 176 1.82 7.88 9.90
N ARG A 177 1.98 6.65 9.40
CA ARG A 177 0.93 5.85 8.76
C ARG A 177 0.85 4.46 9.39
N GLU A 178 -0.38 3.98 9.53
CA GLU A 178 -0.68 2.56 9.71
C GLU A 178 -0.80 1.94 8.32
N ILE A 179 -0.07 0.86 8.07
CA ILE A 179 -0.04 0.14 6.80
C ILE A 179 -0.73 -1.19 7.04
N HIS A 180 -1.88 -1.37 6.40
CA HIS A 180 -2.68 -2.59 6.44
C HIS A 180 -2.50 -3.32 5.11
N GLU A 181 -1.83 -4.46 5.12
CA GLU A 181 -1.60 -5.31 3.96
C GLU A 181 -2.60 -6.47 4.00
N PHE A 182 -3.28 -6.72 2.89
CA PHE A 182 -4.28 -7.78 2.73
C PHE A 182 -3.86 -8.66 1.56
N HIS A 183 -3.70 -9.96 1.83
CA HIS A 183 -3.43 -11.00 0.83
C HIS A 183 -4.58 -12.00 0.87
N LEU A 184 -5.65 -11.66 0.17
CA LEU A 184 -6.93 -12.36 0.27
C LEU A 184 -7.24 -13.07 -1.05
N GLU A 185 -8.13 -14.07 -0.98
CA GLU A 185 -8.68 -14.70 -2.20
C GLU A 185 -9.39 -13.68 -3.12
N GLU A 186 -9.98 -12.62 -2.56
CA GLU A 186 -10.66 -11.55 -3.30
C GLU A 186 -9.69 -10.56 -3.95
N GLY A 187 -8.41 -10.59 -3.58
CA GLY A 187 -7.38 -9.74 -4.13
C GLY A 187 -6.37 -9.25 -3.11
N GLU A 188 -5.27 -8.71 -3.64
CA GLU A 188 -4.14 -8.23 -2.85
C GLU A 188 -4.00 -6.72 -2.93
N PHE A 189 -3.94 -6.07 -1.77
CA PHE A 189 -3.84 -4.61 -1.69
C PHE A 189 -3.35 -4.17 -0.31
N ALA A 190 -2.88 -2.93 -0.23
CA ALA A 190 -2.53 -2.28 1.02
C ALA A 190 -3.28 -0.96 1.21
N LEU A 191 -3.59 -0.64 2.45
CA LEU A 191 -4.17 0.64 2.87
C LEU A 191 -3.21 1.34 3.83
N LEU A 192 -2.71 2.50 3.45
CA LEU A 192 -1.96 3.38 4.33
C LEU A 192 -2.90 4.44 4.87
N VAL A 193 -3.20 4.36 6.16
CA VAL A 193 -4.15 5.24 6.83
C VAL A 193 -3.48 6.09 7.91
N PRO A 194 -4.00 7.30 8.19
CA PRO A 194 -3.55 8.07 9.34
C PRO A 194 -3.86 7.36 10.66
N PRO A 195 -3.04 7.57 11.70
CA PRO A 195 -3.37 7.18 13.06
C PRO A 195 -4.74 7.69 13.47
N ALA A 196 -5.40 7.00 14.40
CA ALA A 196 -6.79 7.27 14.80
C ALA A 196 -7.13 8.77 15.01
N LYS A 197 -6.25 9.53 15.66
CA LYS A 197 -6.43 10.98 15.92
C LYS A 197 -6.52 11.85 14.66
N TYR A 198 -5.97 11.40 13.54
CA TYR A 198 -5.90 12.15 12.27
C TYR A 198 -6.68 11.49 11.14
N PHE A 199 -7.29 10.33 11.38
CA PHE A 199 -7.98 9.54 10.36
C PHE A 199 -9.11 10.29 9.64
N MET A 200 -9.72 11.28 10.29
CA MET A 200 -10.79 12.10 9.71
C MET A 200 -10.29 13.32 8.94
N SER A 201 -9.03 13.72 9.11
CA SER A 201 -8.48 14.99 8.61
C SER A 201 -7.35 14.81 7.60
N GLU A 202 -6.74 13.63 7.54
CA GLU A 202 -5.58 13.36 6.69
C GLU A 202 -5.91 12.36 5.57
N PRO A 203 -5.21 12.47 4.43
CA PRO A 203 -5.38 11.55 3.31
C PRO A 203 -4.91 10.14 3.66
N SER A 204 -5.57 9.17 3.02
CA SER A 204 -5.24 7.75 3.01
C SER A 204 -4.87 7.32 1.60
N LEU A 205 -4.15 6.22 1.48
CA LEU A 205 -3.67 5.67 0.22
C LEU A 205 -4.10 4.19 0.12
N LEU A 206 -4.79 3.84 -0.96
CA LEU A 206 -4.99 2.47 -1.41
C LEU A 206 -3.90 2.14 -2.42
N VAL A 207 -3.15 1.06 -2.20
CA VAL A 207 -2.08 0.60 -3.08
C VAL A 207 -2.40 -0.80 -3.57
N LEU A 208 -2.29 -1.05 -4.87
CA LEU A 208 -2.43 -2.38 -5.46
C LEU A 208 -1.58 -2.52 -6.72
N HIS A 209 -1.19 -3.74 -7.05
CA HIS A 209 -0.55 -4.06 -8.32
C HIS A 209 -1.58 -4.03 -9.46
N GLU A 210 -1.18 -3.68 -10.68
CA GLU A 210 -2.12 -3.56 -11.83
C GLU A 210 -2.96 -4.82 -12.06
N SER A 211 -2.40 -6.01 -11.81
CA SER A 211 -3.12 -7.29 -11.91
C SER A 211 -4.28 -7.44 -10.91
N GLN A 212 -4.33 -6.60 -9.89
CA GLN A 212 -5.36 -6.59 -8.85
C GLN A 212 -6.48 -5.59 -9.16
N LEU A 213 -6.42 -4.86 -10.28
CA LEU A 213 -7.48 -3.92 -10.67
C LEU A 213 -8.83 -4.63 -10.85
N ASP A 214 -8.91 -5.71 -11.63
CA ASP A 214 -10.18 -6.40 -11.88
C ASP A 214 -10.76 -7.09 -10.62
N PRO A 215 -9.98 -7.86 -9.82
CA PRO A 215 -10.49 -8.45 -8.58
C PRO A 215 -11.00 -7.41 -7.58
N ILE A 216 -10.25 -6.32 -7.41
CA ILE A 216 -10.63 -5.26 -6.47
C ILE A 216 -11.82 -4.45 -6.98
N GLU A 217 -11.97 -4.23 -8.28
CA GLU A 217 -13.19 -3.64 -8.83
C GLU A 217 -14.41 -4.45 -8.40
N GLN A 218 -14.38 -5.77 -8.64
CA GLN A 218 -15.48 -6.66 -8.26
C GLN A 218 -15.77 -6.60 -6.75
N LEU A 219 -14.74 -6.67 -5.92
CA LEU A 219 -14.89 -6.57 -4.46
C LEU A 219 -15.57 -5.27 -4.03
N LEU A 220 -15.21 -4.14 -4.65
CA LEU A 220 -15.79 -2.83 -4.35
C LEU A 220 -17.24 -2.72 -4.82
N GLU A 221 -17.56 -3.25 -6.00
CA GLU A 221 -18.94 -3.26 -6.51
C GLU A 221 -19.89 -4.07 -5.65
N GLU A 222 -19.43 -5.20 -5.12
CA GLU A 222 -20.23 -6.08 -4.27
C GLU A 222 -20.37 -5.53 -2.84
N SER A 223 -19.36 -4.82 -2.34
CA SER A 223 -19.29 -4.42 -0.93
C SER A 223 -19.79 -3.00 -0.67
N LEU A 224 -19.44 -2.02 -1.51
CA LEU A 224 -19.69 -0.60 -1.20
C LEU A 224 -21.18 -0.21 -1.16
N PRO A 225 -22.06 -0.68 -2.06
CA PRO A 225 -23.49 -0.34 -2.02
C PRO A 225 -24.20 -0.78 -0.74
N LEU A 226 -23.63 -1.72 0.02
CA LEU A 226 -24.18 -2.14 1.30
C LEU A 226 -24.07 -1.05 2.37
N PHE A 227 -23.21 -0.05 2.17
CA PHE A 227 -22.99 1.04 3.12
C PHE A 227 -23.81 2.29 2.81
N ASP A 228 -24.37 2.42 1.60
CA ASP A 228 -25.19 3.58 1.21
C ASP A 228 -26.62 3.51 1.76
N ASN A 229 -27.03 2.35 2.29
CA ASN A 229 -28.38 2.10 2.81
C ASN A 229 -28.51 2.25 4.34
N PHE A 230 -27.53 2.86 5.02
CA PHE A 230 -27.53 3.06 6.47
C PHE A 230 -27.27 4.50 6.88
#